data_AF-A0A7X8EKX5-F1
#
_entry.id   AF-A0A7X8EKX5-F1
#
_cell.length_a   1.000
_cell.length_b   1.000
_cell.length_c   1.000
_cell.angle_alpha   90.00
_cell.angle_beta   90.00
_cell.angle_gamma   90.00
#
_symmetry.space_group_name_H-M   'P 1'
#
loop_
_entity.id
_entity.type
_entity.pdbx_description
1 polymer ?
#
loop_
_entity_poly.entity_id
_entity_poly.type
_entity_poly.pdbx_seq_one_letter_code
_entity_poly.pdbx_strand_id
1 'polypeptide(L)' 'MKFSEKMTEVEEIVNRLEREALPLEEALALFEKGVSGIRECQSYLAAARQKVSILTAEGDTAPFTPGTGPEGEG' A
#
# COMPACT_ATOMS: atom_id res chain seq x y z
N MET A 1 5.68 13.29 -1.82
CA MET A 1 6.14 11.99 -2.36
C MET A 1 4.92 11.20 -2.81
N LYS A 2 5.08 10.32 -3.80
CA LYS A 2 4.05 9.36 -4.22
C LYS A 2 4.08 8.13 -3.28
N PHE A 3 3.00 7.37 -3.27
CA PHE A 3 2.91 6.10 -2.51
C PHE A 3 4.09 5.16 -2.81
N SER A 4 4.41 4.94 -4.10
CA SER A 4 5.48 4.04 -4.51
C SER A 4 6.83 4.46 -3.97
N GLU A 5 7.14 5.77 -4.00
CA GLU A 5 8.40 6.30 -3.48
C GLU A 5 8.51 6.11 -1.96
N LYS A 6 7.40 6.32 -1.23
CA LYS A 6 7.36 6.09 0.22
C LYS A 6 7.47 4.60 0.57
N MET A 7 6.87 3.72 -0.22
CA MET A 7 7.01 2.27 -0.03
C MET A 7 8.45 1.83 -0.24
N THR A 8 9.13 2.32 -1.29
CA THR A 8 10.55 2.03 -1.53
C THR A 8 11.43 2.48 -0.36
N GLU A 9 11.17 3.66 0.22
CA GLU A 9 11.90 4.11 1.41
C GLU A 9 11.70 3.17 2.61
N VAL A 10 10.48 2.66 2.83
CA VAL A 10 10.20 1.69 3.90
C VAL A 10 10.92 0.35 3.64
N GLU A 11 10.94 -0.13 2.39
CA GLU A 11 11.66 -1.35 2.00
C GLU A 11 13.18 -1.20 2.24
N GLU A 12 13.76 -0.05 1.90
CA GLU A 12 15.16 0.25 2.17
C GLU A 12 15.47 0.28 3.68
N ILE A 13 14.56 0.83 4.49
CA ILE A 13 14.70 0.82 5.95
C ILE A 13 14.70 -0.61 6.49
N VAL A 14 13.77 -1.46 6.04
CA VAL A 14 13.71 -2.88 6.45
C VAL A 14 15.00 -3.60 6.06
N ASN A 15 15.45 -3.44 4.81
CA ASN A 15 16.69 -4.04 4.33
C ASN A 15 17.92 -3.61 5.18
N ARG A 16 17.92 -2.38 5.69
CA ARG A 16 18.99 -1.91 6.60
C ARG A 16 18.89 -2.51 8.00
N LEU A 17 17.68 -2.64 8.53
CA LEU A 17 17.43 -3.24 9.85
C LEU A 17 17.82 -4.72 9.90
N GLU A 18 17.77 -5.43 8.77
CA GLU A 18 18.14 -6.84 8.66
C GLU A 18 19.66 -7.09 8.61
N ARG A 19 20.49 -6.05 8.53
CA ARG A 19 21.96 -6.20 8.44
C ARG A 19 22.55 -6.55 9.80
N GLU A 20 23.44 -7.55 9.81
CA GLU A 20 24.22 -7.88 11.00
C GLU A 20 25.11 -6.68 11.43
N ALA A 21 25.24 -6.48 12.74
CA ALA A 21 26.06 -5.44 13.37
C ALA A 21 25.57 -3.97 13.25
N LEU A 22 24.27 -3.74 13.14
CA LEU A 22 23.68 -2.40 13.26
C LEU A 22 23.76 -1.86 14.71
N PRO A 23 24.32 -0.66 14.97
CA PRO A 23 24.29 -0.05 16.29
C PRO A 23 22.86 0.18 16.79
N LEU A 24 22.63 0.08 18.10
CA LEU A 24 21.29 0.18 18.69
C LEU A 24 20.62 1.52 18.39
N GLU A 25 21.36 2.62 18.49
CA GLU A 25 20.86 3.97 18.22
C GLU A 25 20.42 4.13 16.77
N GLU A 26 21.16 3.53 15.84
CA GLU A 26 20.80 3.53 14.42
C GLU A 26 19.59 2.63 14.14
N ALA A 27 19.50 1.48 14.80
CA ALA A 27 18.35 0.59 14.72
C ALA A 27 17.07 1.27 15.21
N LEU A 28 17.13 1.98 16.34
CA LEU A 28 16.01 2.74 16.88
C LEU A 28 15.58 3.88 15.93
N ALA A 29 16.54 4.64 15.40
CA ALA A 29 16.25 5.71 14.44
C ALA A 29 15.62 5.19 13.14
N LEU A 30 16.10 4.05 12.63
CA LEU A 30 15.53 3.39 11.45
C LEU A 30 14.13 2.85 11.74
N PHE A 31 13.92 2.25 12.91
CA PHE A 31 12.61 1.76 13.33
C PHE A 31 11.57 2.87 13.41
N GLU A 32 11.90 3.99 14.05
CA GLU A 32 11.01 5.16 14.14
C GLU A 32 10.63 5.70 12.75
N LYS A 33 11.63 5.81 11.85
CA LYS A 33 11.39 6.22 10.46
C LYS A 33 10.51 5.22 9.71
N GLY A 34 10.76 3.92 9.87
CA GLY A 34 9.95 2.86 9.25
C GLY A 34 8.49 2.93 9.70
N VAL A 35 8.24 3.09 11.01
CA VAL A 35 6.88 3.24 11.56
C VAL A 35 6.19 4.49 10.98
N SER A 36 6.90 5.61 10.90
CA SER A 36 6.35 6.83 10.26
C SER A 36 6.00 6.59 8.79
N GLY A 37 6.89 5.96 8.03
CA GLY A 37 6.67 5.67 6.62
C GLY A 37 5.47 4.74 6.38
N ILE A 38 5.30 3.72 7.22
CA ILE A 38 4.14 2.83 7.16
C ILE A 38 2.83 3.59 7.40
N ARG A 39 2.80 4.52 8.38
CA ARG A 39 1.62 5.34 8.65
C ARG A 39 1.25 6.25 7.48
N GLU A 40 2.25 6.80 6.80
CA GLU A 40 2.03 7.57 5.57
C GLU A 40 1.45 6.68 4.45
N CYS A 41 2.02 5.49 4.21
CA CYS A 41 1.48 4.51 3.26
C CYS A 41 0.01 4.16 3.55
N GLN A 42 -0.33 3.92 4.81
CA GLN A 42 -1.71 3.65 5.23
C GLN A 42 -2.65 4.82 4.90
N SER A 43 -2.17 6.06 5.05
CA SER A 43 -2.93 7.27 4.74
C SER A 43 -3.19 7.40 3.23
N TYR A 44 -2.19 7.13 2.39
CA TYR A 44 -2.38 7.07 0.93
C TYR A 44 -3.43 6.03 0.53
N LEU A 45 -3.34 4.82 1.09
CA LEU A 45 -4.29 3.76 0.80
C LEU A 45 -5.71 4.09 1.30
N ALA A 46 -5.84 4.77 2.44
CA ALA A 46 -7.13 5.22 2.95
C ALA A 46 -7.79 6.24 2.01
N ALA A 47 -7.02 7.24 1.55
CA ALA A 47 -7.50 8.22 0.59
C ALA A 47 -7.91 7.58 -0.74
N ALA A 48 -7.12 6.61 -1.24
CA ALA A 48 -7.44 5.87 -2.45
C ALA A 48 -8.75 5.07 -2.29
N ARG A 49 -8.93 4.35 -1.17
CA ARG A 49 -10.17 3.62 -0.86
C ARG A 49 -11.38 4.54 -0.78
N GLN A 50 -11.25 5.69 -0.12
CA GLN A 50 -12.33 6.67 -0.05
C GLN A 50 -12.73 7.17 -1.44
N LYS A 51 -11.75 7.46 -2.30
CA LYS A 51 -12.01 7.90 -3.67
C LYS A 51 -12.74 6.84 -4.50
N VAL A 52 -12.31 5.58 -4.40
CA VAL A 52 -13.02 4.45 -5.04
C VAL A 52 -14.45 4.37 -4.53
N SER A 53 -14.65 4.40 -3.21
CA SER A 53 -15.97 4.32 -2.60
C SER A 53 -16.94 5.39 -3.10
N ILE A 54 -16.47 6.63 -3.26
CA ILE A 54 -17.31 7.74 -3.78
C ILE A 54 -17.69 7.47 -5.24
N LEU A 55 -16.70 7.12 -6.08
CA LEU A 55 -16.92 6.86 -7.50
C LEU A 55 -17.85 5.65 -7.74
N THR A 56 -17.81 4.64 -6.88
CA THR A 56 -18.69 3.47 -6.95
C THR A 56 -20.07 3.69 -6.32
N ALA A 57 -20.23 4.71 -5.48
CA ALA A 57 -21.52 5.04 -4.85
C ALA A 57 -22.40 5.92 -5.74
N GLU A 58 -21.80 6.68 -6.66
CA GLU A 58 -22.50 7.60 -7.58
C GLU A 58 -22.97 6.94 -8.89
N GLY A 59 -22.63 5.67 -9.13
CA GLY A 59 -23.03 4.92 -10.32
C GLY A 59 -23.48 3.51 -9.97
N ASP A 60 -24.63 3.10 -10.52
CA ASP A 60 -25.23 1.77 -10.38
C ASP A 60 -24.15 0.66 -10.50
N THR A 61 -23.84 -0.02 -9.40
CA THR A 61 -22.75 -1.01 -9.35
C THR A 61 -23.31 -2.39 -9.65
N ALA A 62 -23.10 -2.86 -10.89
CA ALA A 62 -23.15 -4.29 -11.16
C ALA A 62 -21.92 -4.97 -10.48
N PRO A 63 -22.09 -6.10 -9.79
CA PRO A 63 -20.97 -6.85 -9.23
C PRO A 63 -19.97 -7.21 -10.33
N PHE A 64 -18.68 -6.95 -10.11
CA PHE A 64 -17.64 -7.49 -10.98
C PHE A 64 -17.61 -9.01 -10.81
N THR A 65 -18.20 -9.74 -11.76
CA THR A 65 -18.10 -11.20 -11.86
C THR A 65 -16.97 -11.55 -12.83
N PRO A 66 -15.77 -11.95 -12.35
CA PRO A 66 -14.75 -12.46 -13.23
C PRO A 66 -15.13 -13.89 -13.64
N GLY A 67 -15.54 -14.11 -14.89
CA GLY A 67 -15.62 -15.47 -15.45
C GLY A 67 -16.89 -15.87 -16.19
N THR A 68 -17.50 -15.02 -17.01
CA THR A 68 -18.46 -15.48 -18.04
C THR A 68 -18.14 -14.80 -19.36
N GLY A 69 -17.12 -15.33 -20.06
CA GLY A 69 -17.09 -15.22 -21.51
C GLY A 69 -18.29 -16.00 -22.09
N PRO A 70 -18.79 -15.65 -23.28
CA PRO A 70 -19.92 -16.36 -23.88
C PRO A 70 -19.44 -17.72 -24.37
N GLU A 71 -19.48 -18.73 -23.51
CA GLU A 71 -19.50 -20.12 -23.94
C GLU A 71 -20.93 -20.46 -24.39
N GLY A 72 -21.13 -20.45 -25.71
CA GLY A 72 -22.00 -21.37 -26.44
C GLY A 72 -23.49 -21.37 -26.13
N GLU A 73 -24.26 -20.67 -26.96
CA GLU A 73 -25.59 -21.12 -27.38
C GLU A 73 -25.77 -20.86 -28.88
N GLY A 74 -25.84 -21.92 -29.69
CA GLY A 74 -26.28 -21.90 -31.10
C GLY A 74 -25.21 -22.10 -32.15
#